data_AF-A0A633DIQ2-F1
#
_entry.id   AF-A0A633DIQ2-F1
#
_cell.length_a   1.000
_cell.length_b   1.000
_cell.length_c   1.000
_cell.angle_alpha   90.00
_cell.angle_beta   90.00
_cell.angle_gamma   90.00
#
_symmetry.space_group_name_H-M   'P 1'
#
loop_
_entity.id
_entity.type
_entity.pdbx_description
1 polymer ?
#
loop_
_entity_poly.entity_id
_entity_poly.type
_entity_poly.pdbx_seq_one_letter_code
_entity_poly.pdbx_strand_id
1 'polypeptide(L)'
;MKPTITAYCWASGLIEFGNTLPEGALPIVTGNEKNVRDVVGVLARHAYNGDLLVPGIPETANQNEAREALERFSRVIQERLKHPNKRKFK
;
A
#
# COMPACT_ATOMS: atom_id res chain seq x y z
N MET A 1 7.24 -16.11 16.00
CA MET A 1 6.05 -15.63 15.26
C MET A 1 6.50 -14.50 14.35
N LYS A 2 6.20 -14.52 13.05
CA LYS A 2 6.58 -13.40 12.18
C LYS A 2 5.54 -12.28 12.37
N PRO A 3 5.94 -11.03 12.62
CA PRO A 3 4.99 -9.94 12.78
C PRO A 3 4.18 -9.78 11.49
N THR A 4 2.86 -9.73 11.63
CA THR A 4 1.93 -9.43 10.56
C THR A 4 1.49 -7.99 10.68
N ILE A 5 1.57 -7.24 9.59
CA ILE A 5 1.15 -5.84 9.53
C ILE A 5 0.07 -5.69 8.45
N THR A 6 -0.84 -4.76 8.69
CA THR A 6 -1.85 -4.32 7.73
C THR A 6 -1.42 -2.97 7.19
N ALA A 7 -1.23 -2.89 5.88
CA ALA A 7 -1.12 -1.61 5.18
C ALA A 7 -2.54 -1.12 4.88
N TYR A 8 -2.83 0.12 5.22
CA TYR A 8 -4.11 0.76 4.97
C TYR A 8 -3.93 2.14 4.34
N CYS A 9 -4.92 2.58 3.59
CA CYS A 9 -4.97 3.87 2.92
C CYS A 9 -6.01 4.77 3.58
N TRP A 10 -5.64 6.01 3.84
CA TRP A 10 -6.57 7.07 4.22
C TRP A 10 -7.29 7.66 3.02
N ALA A 11 -8.41 8.35 3.27
CA ALA A 11 -9.13 9.09 2.23
C ALA A 11 -8.25 10.15 1.52
N SER A 12 -7.22 10.66 2.20
CA SER A 12 -6.23 11.59 1.63
C SER A 12 -5.22 10.93 0.69
N GLY A 13 -5.25 9.60 0.55
CA GLY A 13 -4.26 8.84 -0.21
C GLY A 13 -3.00 8.48 0.57
N LEU A 14 -2.92 8.84 1.85
CA LEU A 14 -1.79 8.50 2.72
C LEU A 14 -1.84 7.02 3.11
N ILE A 15 -0.71 6.35 2.97
CA ILE A 15 -0.54 4.95 3.32
C ILE A 15 0.15 4.86 4.67
N GLU A 16 -0.47 4.14 5.58
CA GLU A 16 0.09 3.81 6.87
C GLU A 16 0.07 2.31 7.13
N PHE A 17 0.84 1.90 8.13
CA PHE A 17 0.96 0.51 8.53
C PHE A 17 0.62 0.37 10.00
N GLY A 18 -0.24 -0.60 10.32
CA GLY A 18 -0.59 -0.91 11.70
C GLY A 18 -1.06 -2.36 11.83
N ASN A 19 -1.09 -2.86 13.06
CA ASN A 19 -1.68 -4.17 13.32
C ASN A 19 -3.21 -4.15 13.28
N THR A 20 -3.81 -2.97 13.47
CA THR A 20 -5.25 -2.75 13.50
C THR A 20 -5.63 -1.76 12.40
N LEU A 21 -6.78 -1.97 11.77
CA LEU A 21 -7.37 -1.05 10.81
C LEU A 21 -8.16 0.03 11.56
N PRO A 22 -7.78 1.31 11.50
CA PRO A 22 -8.56 2.39 12.09
C PRO A 22 -9.85 2.65 11.29
N GLU A 23 -10.87 3.15 11.98
CA GLU A 23 -12.16 3.49 11.36
C GLU A 23 -11.98 4.66 10.39
N GLY A 24 -12.38 4.47 9.14
CA GLY A 24 -12.18 5.46 8.05
C GLY A 24 -10.94 5.22 7.18
N ALA A 25 -10.08 4.25 7.53
CA ALA A 25 -9.04 3.76 6.62
C ALA A 25 -9.52 2.53 5.84
N LEU A 26 -9.02 2.38 4.62
CA LEU A 26 -9.29 1.22 3.77
C LEU A 26 -8.11 0.25 3.79
N PRO A 27 -8.32 -1.04 4.12
CA PRO A 27 -7.25 -2.01 4.15
C PRO A 27 -6.78 -2.29 2.72
N ILE A 28 -5.48 -2.18 2.48
CA ILE A 28 -4.86 -2.48 1.18
C ILE A 28 -4.44 -3.95 1.16
N VAL A 29 -3.66 -4.35 2.16
CA VAL A 29 -3.14 -5.70 2.29
C VAL A 29 -2.71 -6.01 3.73
N THR A 30 -2.87 -7.26 4.14
CA THR A 30 -2.35 -7.78 5.41
C THR A 30 -1.42 -8.94 5.14
N GLY A 31 -0.25 -8.92 5.75
CA GLY A 31 0.76 -9.93 5.52
C GLY A 31 1.99 -9.77 6.39
N ASN A 32 3.08 -10.40 5.97
CA ASN A 32 4.34 -10.32 6.70
C ASN A 32 4.86 -8.89 6.72
N GLU A 33 5.19 -8.34 7.89
CA GLU A 33 5.59 -6.94 8.03
C GLU A 33 6.69 -6.53 7.06
N LYS A 34 7.77 -7.32 6.97
CA LYS A 34 8.88 -7.03 6.06
C LYS A 34 8.44 -7.00 4.60
N ASN A 35 7.72 -8.02 4.14
CA ASN A 35 7.30 -8.08 2.73
C ASN A 35 6.28 -6.99 2.40
N VAL A 36 5.35 -6.71 3.30
CA VAL A 36 4.35 -5.66 3.09
C VAL A 36 5.03 -4.31 3.01
N ARG A 37 5.91 -3.95 3.96
CA ARG A 37 6.64 -2.67 3.94
C ARG A 37 7.56 -2.55 2.72
N ASP A 38 8.24 -3.61 2.32
CA ASP A 38 9.10 -3.63 1.13
C ASP A 38 8.30 -3.41 -0.16
N VAL A 39 7.25 -4.22 -0.38
CA VAL A 39 6.42 -4.14 -1.59
C VAL A 39 5.65 -2.83 -1.66
N VAL A 40 5.03 -2.41 -0.55
CA VAL A 40 4.29 -1.15 -0.48
C VAL A 40 5.23 0.03 -0.64
N GLY A 41 6.39 0.04 0.00
CA GLY A 41 7.37 1.12 -0.16
C GLY A 41 7.90 1.24 -1.60
N VAL A 42 8.11 0.12 -2.29
CA VAL A 42 8.57 0.13 -3.70
C VAL A 42 7.48 0.62 -4.67
N LEU A 43 6.22 0.30 -4.40
CA LEU A 43 5.11 0.64 -5.29
C LEU A 43 4.45 1.98 -4.97
N ALA A 44 4.50 2.41 -3.70
CA ALA A 44 3.91 3.65 -3.24
C ALA A 44 4.64 4.86 -3.85
N ARG A 45 3.91 5.96 -3.98
CA ARG A 45 4.48 7.25 -4.35
C ARG A 45 5.13 7.86 -3.12
N HIS A 46 6.43 8.14 -3.18
CA HIS A 46 7.11 8.90 -2.14
C HIS A 46 6.81 10.39 -2.31
N ALA A 47 6.16 10.99 -1.31
CA ALA A 47 6.01 12.43 -1.21
C ALA A 47 7.35 13.07 -0.83
N TYR A 48 7.48 14.38 -1.09
CA TYR A 48 8.68 15.14 -0.73
C TYR A 48 8.98 15.11 0.78
N ASN A 49 7.95 14.98 1.62
CA ASN A 49 8.08 14.87 3.08
C ASN A 49 8.45 13.46 3.58
N GLY A 50 8.57 12.47 2.69
CA GLY A 50 8.81 11.08 3.07
C GLY A 50 7.54 10.27 3.34
N ASP A 51 6.35 10.87 3.19
CA ASP A 51 5.08 10.16 3.26
C ASP A 51 4.91 9.20 2.08
N LEU A 52 4.28 8.06 2.34
CA LEU A 52 3.89 7.09 1.31
C LEU A 52 2.46 7.38 0.88
N LEU A 53 2.25 7.61 -0.40
CA LEU A 53 0.94 7.88 -0.97
C LEU A 53 0.55 6.79 -1.97
N VAL A 54 -0.74 6.48 -2.05
CA VAL A 54 -1.27 5.62 -3.11
C VAL A 54 -1.14 6.38 -4.44
N PRO A 55 -0.38 5.85 -5.42
CA PRO A 55 -0.25 6.49 -6.73
C PRO A 55 -1.63 6.62 -7.38
N GLY A 56 -1.96 7.81 -7.89
CA GLY A 56 -3.26 8.11 -8.49
C GLY A 56 -4.29 8.74 -7.56
N ILE A 57 -4.18 8.64 -6.23
CA ILE A 57 -5.07 9.37 -5.30
C ILE A 57 -4.75 10.87 -5.19
N PRO A 58 -3.49 11.31 -5.00
CA PRO A 58 -3.19 12.74 -4.91
C PRO A 58 -3.39 13.48 -6.25
N GLU A 59 -3.50 12.75 -7.36
CA GLU A 59 -3.61 13.29 -8.72
C GLU A 59 -5.07 13.43 -9.18
N THR A 60 -6.03 12.85 -8.45
CA THR A 60 -7.44 12.84 -8.84
C THR A 60 -8.30 13.71 -7.92
N ALA A 61 -9.22 14.47 -8.53
CA ALA A 61 -10.26 15.22 -7.83
C ALA A 61 -11.48 14.36 -7.48
N ASN A 62 -11.59 13.15 -8.04
CA ASN A 62 -12.78 12.29 -7.93
C ASN A 62 -12.53 11.09 -7.02
N GLN A 63 -13.41 10.91 -6.03
CA GLN A 63 -13.38 9.76 -5.14
C GLN A 63 -13.49 8.42 -5.88
N ASN A 64 -14.20 8.38 -7.02
CA ASN A 64 -14.31 7.17 -7.84
C ASN A 64 -12.97 6.74 -8.42
N GLU A 65 -12.22 7.69 -8.99
CA GLU A 65 -10.88 7.42 -9.50
C GLU A 65 -9.89 7.08 -8.38
N ALA A 66 -10.02 7.72 -7.21
CA ALA A 66 -9.23 7.35 -6.05
C ALA A 66 -9.49 5.89 -5.63
N ARG A 67 -10.76 5.45 -5.70
CA ARG A 67 -11.16 4.07 -5.47
C ARG A 67 -10.54 3.13 -6.50
N GLU A 68 -10.62 3.46 -7.78
CA GLU A 68 -10.01 2.66 -8.85
C GLU A 68 -8.48 2.57 -8.74
N ALA A 69 -7.83 3.67 -8.38
CA ALA A 69 -6.39 3.72 -8.12
C ALA A 69 -6.01 2.81 -6.95
N LEU A 70 -6.78 2.85 -5.85
CA LEU A 70 -6.60 1.97 -4.70
C LEU A 70 -6.81 0.50 -5.07
N GLU A 71 -7.86 0.17 -5.82
CA GLU A 71 -8.15 -1.19 -6.26
C GLU A 71 -7.01 -1.75 -7.14
N ARG A 72 -6.52 -0.96 -8.09
CA ARG A 72 -5.35 -1.31 -8.91
C ARG A 72 -4.10 -1.49 -8.05
N PHE A 73 -3.86 -0.59 -7.11
CA PHE A 73 -2.71 -0.64 -6.22
C PHE A 73 -2.72 -1.89 -5.33
N SER A 74 -3.85 -2.17 -4.67
CA SER A 74 -4.04 -3.37 -3.85
C SER A 74 -3.82 -4.64 -4.67
N ARG A 75 -4.38 -4.70 -5.90
CA ARG A 75 -4.18 -5.83 -6.81
C ARG A 75 -2.69 -6.06 -7.14
N VAL A 76 -1.96 -5.02 -7.52
CA VAL A 76 -0.53 -5.14 -7.83
C VAL A 76 0.28 -5.60 -6.62
N ILE A 77 -0.03 -5.08 -5.42
CA ILE A 77 0.63 -5.53 -4.18
C ILE A 77 0.33 -7.00 -3.91
N GLN A 78 -0.92 -7.43 -4.03
CA GLN A 78 -1.31 -8.82 -3.84
C GLN A 78 -0.59 -9.75 -4.82
N GLU A 79 -0.46 -9.35 -6.09
CA GLU A 79 0.30 -10.12 -7.08
C GLU A 79 1.79 -10.20 -6.73
N ARG A 80 2.40 -9.09 -6.27
CA ARG A 80 3.80 -9.07 -5.81
C ARG A 80 4.04 -9.90 -4.55
N LEU A 81 3.06 -9.99 -3.66
CA LEU A 81 3.15 -10.84 -2.46
C LEU A 81 2.95 -12.32 -2.79
N LYS A 82 2.05 -12.66 -3.73
CA LYS A 82 1.86 -14.04 -4.22
C LYS A 82 3.08 -14.53 -5.02
N HIS A 83 3.68 -13.64 -5.80
CA HIS A 83 4.87 -13.92 -6.59
C HIS A 83 6.02 -13.04 -6.09
N PRO A 84 6.62 -13.35 -4.91
CA PRO A 84 7.78 -12.62 -4.44
C PRO A 84 8.86 -12.74 -5.51
N ASN A 85 9.12 -11.63 -6.20
CA ASN A 85 10.05 -11.59 -7.32
C ASN A 85 11.39 -12.17 -6.84
N LYS A 86 11.79 -13.33 -7.36
CA LYS A 86 13.08 -13.99 -7.07
C LYS A 86 14.27 -13.20 -7.59
N ARG A 87 14.12 -11.91 -7.89
CA ARG A 87 15.19 -11.05 -8.35
C ARG A 87 16.00 -10.58 -7.14
N LYS A 88 16.74 -11.54 -6.56
CA LYS A 88 18.01 -11.25 -5.90
C LYS A 88 18.89 -10.59 -6.96
N PHE A 89 18.93 -9.27 -6.99
CA PHE A 89 20.08 -8.60 -7.57
C PHE A 89 21.25 -8.93 -6.63
N LYS A 90 22.12 -9.81 -7.10
CA LYS A 90 23.38 -10.21 -6.48
C LYS A 90 24.44 -9.18 -6.85
#